data_AF-A0AAW5PIL3-F1
#
_entry.id   AF-A0AAW5PIL3-F1
#
_cell.length_a   1.000
_cell.length_b   1.000
_cell.length_c   1.000
_cell.angle_alpha   90.00
_cell.angle_beta   90.00
_cell.angle_gamma   90.00
#
_symmetry.space_group_name_H-M   'P 1'
#
loop_
_entity.id
_entity.type
_entity.pdbx_description
1 polymer ?
#
loop_
_entity_poly.entity_id
_entity_poly.type
_entity_poly.pdbx_seq_one_letter_code
_entity_poly.pdbx_strand_id
1 'polypeptide(L)' 'MGISQATFYAWRKKFGGLGVSELRRLRQLEEENRKLKQLVADLSLDKVMLQDVLSKKL' A
#
# COMPACT_ATOMS: atom_id res chain seq x y z
N MET A 1 -9.65 -32.63 -26.40
CA MET A 1 -10.31 -32.52 -25.07
C MET A 1 -10.33 -31.05 -24.69
N GLY A 2 -11.49 -30.41 -24.79
CA GLY A 2 -11.67 -29.00 -24.48
C GLY A 2 -12.56 -28.84 -23.26
N ILE A 3 -12.26 -27.83 -22.43
CA ILE A 3 -13.06 -27.46 -21.27
C ILE A 3 -14.45 -27.02 -21.77
N SER A 4 -15.52 -27.46 -21.11
CA SER A 4 -16.88 -27.04 -21.49
C SER A 4 -17.05 -25.53 -21.31
N GLN A 5 -17.87 -24.88 -22.14
CA GLN A 5 -18.11 -23.44 -22.00
C GLN A 5 -18.67 -23.07 -20.62
N ALA A 6 -19.54 -23.91 -20.06
CA ALA A 6 -20.07 -23.71 -18.70
C ALA A 6 -18.95 -23.70 -17.65
N THR A 7 -17.99 -24.63 -17.76
CA THR A 7 -16.82 -24.68 -16.87
C THR A 7 -15.93 -23.45 -17.05
N PHE A 8 -15.71 -22.98 -18.29
CA PHE A 8 -14.94 -21.77 -18.58
C PHE A 8 -15.59 -20.52 -17.95
N TYR A 9 -16.90 -20.33 -18.10
CA TYR A 9 -17.60 -19.18 -17.52
C TYR A 9 -17.64 -19.23 -15.99
N ALA A 10 -17.76 -20.42 -15.40
CA ALA A 10 -17.68 -20.58 -13.95
C ALA A 10 -16.30 -20.16 -13.39
N TRP A 11 -15.23 -20.54 -14.08
CA TRP A 11 -13.86 -20.15 -13.69
C TRP A 11 -13.62 -18.66 -13.90
N ARG A 12 -14.07 -18.09 -15.03
CA ARG A 12 -13.98 -16.65 -15.27
C ARG A 12 -14.73 -15.84 -14.21
N LYS A 13 -15.92 -16.28 -13.79
CA LYS A 13 -16.68 -15.64 -12.72
C LYS A 13 -15.97 -15.73 -11.37
N LYS A 14 -15.39 -16.88 -11.04
CA LYS A 14 -14.74 -17.13 -9.75
C LYS A 14 -13.38 -16.45 -9.62
N PHE A 15 -12.57 -16.45 -10.70
CA PHE A 15 -11.17 -16.01 -10.65
C PHE A 15 -10.92 -14.69 -11.38
N GLY A 16 -11.79 -14.26 -12.30
CA GLY A 16 -11.60 -13.03 -13.08
C GLY A 16 -11.62 -11.76 -12.24
N GLY A 17 -12.34 -11.74 -11.12
CA GLY A 17 -12.39 -10.59 -10.19
C GLY A 17 -11.26 -10.58 -9.14
N LEU A 18 -10.64 -11.73 -8.86
CA LEU A 18 -9.63 -11.85 -7.81
C LEU A 18 -8.37 -11.03 -8.15
N GLY A 19 -7.92 -11.05 -9.41
CA GLY A 19 -6.77 -10.25 -9.84
C GLY A 19 -7.00 -8.75 -9.72
N VAL A 20 -8.21 -8.26 -10.02
CA VAL A 20 -8.55 -6.83 -9.92
C VAL A 20 -8.65 -6.39 -8.47
N SER A 21 -9.22 -7.22 -7.60
CA SER A 21 -9.31 -6.96 -6.16
C SER A 21 -7.92 -6.89 -5.51
N GLU A 22 -7.04 -7.85 -5.84
CA GLU A 22 -5.68 -7.88 -5.30
C GLU A 22 -4.86 -6.67 -5.77
N LEU A 23 -4.96 -6.30 -7.06
CA LEU A 23 -4.31 -5.09 -7.58
C LEU A 23 -4.82 -3.81 -6.92
N ARG A 24 -6.12 -3.72 -6.61
CA ARG A 24 -6.68 -2.57 -5.88
C ARG A 24 -6.12 -2.50 -4.46
N ARG A 25 -6.06 -3.63 -3.76
CA ARG A 25 -5.49 -3.70 -2.41
C ARG A 25 -4.01 -3.33 -2.40
N LEU A 26 -3.25 -3.83 -3.38
CA LEU A 26 -1.83 -3.51 -3.52
C LEU A 26 -1.60 -2.01 -3.72
N ARG A 27 -2.36 -1.36 -4.60
CA ARG A 27 -2.28 0.09 -4.80
C ARG A 27 -2.60 0.90 -3.53
N GLN A 28 -3.62 0.46 -2.76
CA GLN A 28 -3.97 1.10 -1.49
C GLN A 28 -2.82 1.00 -0.49
N LEU A 29 -2.23 -0.19 -0.34
CA LEU A 29 -1.09 -0.41 0.55
C LEU A 29 0.14 0.40 0.11
N GLU A 30 0.42 0.49 -1.18
CA GLU A 30 1.51 1.34 -1.70
C GLU A 30 1.29 2.81 -1.37
N GLU A 31 0.06 3.31 -1.51
CA GLU A 31 -0.27 4.69 -1.19
C GLU A 31 -0.18 4.98 0.31
N GLU A 32 -0.69 4.10 1.16
CA GLU A 32 -0.56 4.19 2.61
C GLU A 32 0.91 4.14 3.04
N ASN A 33 1.70 3.23 2.47
CA ASN A 33 3.13 3.13 2.76
C ASN A 33 3.87 4.43 2.38
N ARG A 34 3.53 5.03 1.25
CA ARG A 34 4.08 6.32 0.83
C ARG A 34 3.73 7.43 1.82
N LYS A 35 2.46 7.52 2.25
CA LYS A 35 2.01 8.52 3.24
C LYS A 35 2.73 8.34 4.59
N LEU A 36 2.84 7.10 5.06
CA LEU A 36 3.54 6.78 6.31
C LEU A 36 5.02 7.14 6.24
N LYS A 37 5.70 6.85 5.13
CA LYS A 37 7.11 7.24 4.94
C LYS A 37 7.30 8.75 4.97
N GLN A 38 6.42 9.52 4.34
CA GLN A 38 6.47 10.99 4.39
C GLN A 38 6.30 11.49 5.82
N LEU A 39 5.27 11.02 6.52
CA LEU A 39 5.00 11.41 7.91
C LEU A 39 6.18 11.10 8.83
N VAL A 40 6.79 9.91 8.68
CA VAL A 40 7.98 9.53 9.46
C VAL A 40 9.16 10.44 9.16
N ALA A 41 9.39 10.80 7.90
CA ALA A 41 10.45 11.72 7.54
C ALA A 41 10.23 13.11 8.17
N ASP A 42 9.02 13.66 8.07
CA ASP A 42 8.67 14.97 8.63
C ASP A 42 8.85 14.97 10.16
N LEU A 43 8.29 13.97 10.85
CA LEU A 43 8.43 13.84 12.31
C LEU A 43 9.88 13.63 12.75
N SER A 44 10.69 12.93 11.95
CA SER A 44 12.11 12.74 12.25
C SER A 44 12.89 14.05 12.13
N LEU A 45 12.59 14.87 11.11
CA LEU A 45 13.19 16.19 10.95
C LEU A 45 12.80 17.12 12.11
N ASP A 46 11.52 17.16 12.48
CA ASP A 46 11.03 17.95 13.61
C ASP A 46 11.73 17.53 14.92
N LYS A 47 11.86 16.22 15.15
CA LYS A 47 12.57 15.69 16.32
C LYS A 47 14.02 16.17 16.35
N VAL A 48 14.73 16.10 15.23
CA VAL A 48 16.13 16.57 15.15
C VAL A 48 16.22 18.06 15.43
N MET A 49 15.33 18.86 14.85
CA MET A 49 15.30 20.31 15.07
C MET A 49 15.05 20.65 16.54
N LEU A 50 14.08 19.99 17.18
CA LEU A 50 13.77 20.20 18.59
C LEU A 50 14.95 19.82 19.49
N GLN A 51 15.64 18.72 19.19
CA GLN A 51 16.84 18.31 19.92
C GLN A 51 17.97 19.33 19.78
N ASP A 52 18.24 19.84 18.58
CA ASP A 52 19.26 20.86 18.34
C ASP A 52 18.95 22.17 19.09
N VAL A 53 17.68 22.61 19.10
CA VAL A 53 17.25 23.79 19.88
C VAL A 53 17.46 23.58 21.38
N LEU A 54 17.15 22.39 21.92
CA LEU A 54 17.37 22.09 23.33
C LEU A 54 18.87 22.05 23.67
N SER A 55 19.69 21.44 22.81
CA SER A 55 21.14 21.37 22.98
C SER A 55 21.82 22.74 22.91
N LYS A 56 21.27 23.71 22.18
CA LYS A 56 21.79 25.09 22.12
C LYS A 56 21.36 25.98 23.28
N LYS A 57 20.34 25.58 24.06
CA LYS A 57 19.84 26.33 25.22
C LYS A 57 20.49 25.91 26.55
N LEU A 58 21.15 24.75 26.58
CA LEU A 58 21.98 24.27 27.69
C LEU A 58 23.43 24.70 27.46
#